data_AF-A0AAN0RTN8-F1
#
_entry.id   AF-A0AAN0RTN8-F1
#
_cell.length_a   1.000
_cell.length_b   1.000
_cell.length_c   1.000
_cell.angle_alpha   90.00
_cell.angle_beta   90.00
_cell.angle_gamma   90.00
#
_symmetry.space_group_name_H-M   'P 1'
#
loop_
_entity.id
_entity.type
_entity.pdbx_description
1 polymer ?
#
loop_
_entity_poly.entity_id
_entity_poly.type
_entity_poly.pdbx_seq_one_letter_code
_entity_poly.pdbx_strand_id
1 'polypeptide(L)'
;MTAYSSAFPSPGAHEHDAAALVARLAAPDPSVRRIALYELADLEDPDLVPAFVAALHDDPSADVRHEAARVLGAWEQPDVVDALCRALLDPDDAVRATAAQSLSELKDAASGPVLRRWADRPEPFVRGAVLRGLRELRFADAFEPALDALDDAAAAVRSEAVAVLGWLREPRALAPLARVATDDPDAEVRRVAVGAVGFAPPGDAAVSAALLAALRDREWQVREEAAATLGKLRVAHAREPLVAALDDDYWQVRVRAARALGQLRDAAAAPAVAALLAHAISNLRKEAALALGELSDPAALPALHDALEDRDPEVRKAVRIAIRQIGEAP
;
A
#
# COMPACT_ATOMS: atom_id res chain seq x y z
N MET A 1 49.34 37.35 20.00
CA MET A 1 49.40 36.55 18.76
C MET A 1 49.46 35.09 19.17
N THR A 2 48.33 34.42 19.19
CA THR A 2 48.26 32.97 19.44
C THR A 2 47.30 32.44 18.39
N ALA A 3 47.87 31.77 17.39
CA ALA A 3 47.18 31.29 16.21
C ALA A 3 46.21 30.17 16.58
N TYR A 4 44.95 30.31 16.17
CA TYR A 4 43.99 29.23 16.09
C TYR A 4 44.47 28.26 14.99
N SER A 5 44.94 27.09 15.39
CA SER A 5 45.18 25.98 14.46
C SER A 5 43.85 25.25 14.26
N SER A 6 43.15 25.57 13.17
CA SER A 6 42.08 24.71 12.65
C SER A 6 42.73 23.55 11.91
N ALA A 7 43.05 22.48 12.64
CA ALA A 7 43.45 21.23 12.02
C ALA A 7 42.20 20.57 11.43
N PHE A 8 42.03 20.65 10.11
CA PHE A 8 41.25 19.65 9.40
C PHE A 8 41.90 18.28 9.63
N PRO A 9 41.15 17.21 9.91
CA PRO A 9 41.74 15.89 10.10
C PRO A 9 42.50 15.48 8.83
N SER A 10 43.67 14.89 9.03
CA SER A 10 44.51 14.41 7.92
C SER A 10 43.83 13.21 7.26
N PRO A 11 43.99 13.00 5.93
CA PRO A 11 43.33 11.92 5.19
C PRO A 11 43.50 10.51 5.76
N GLY A 12 44.56 10.24 6.54
CA GLY A 12 44.82 8.93 7.17
C GLY A 12 44.27 8.73 8.59
N ALA A 13 43.60 9.73 9.20
CA ALA A 13 43.00 9.57 10.53
C ALA A 13 41.74 8.69 10.48
N HIS A 14 40.88 8.89 9.48
CA HIS A 14 39.68 8.10 9.26
C HIS A 14 40.01 6.63 8.92
N GLU A 15 41.11 6.36 8.21
CA GLU A 15 41.56 4.99 7.89
C GLU A 15 42.02 4.21 9.14
N HIS A 16 42.71 4.87 10.09
CA HIS A 16 43.13 4.24 11.35
C HIS A 16 41.93 3.94 12.26
N ASP A 17 40.92 4.81 12.24
CA ASP A 17 39.68 4.63 12.99
C ASP A 17 38.86 3.47 12.40
N ALA A 18 38.76 3.36 11.07
CA ALA A 18 38.07 2.26 10.40
C ALA A 18 38.70 0.88 10.71
N ALA A 19 40.03 0.76 10.64
CA ALA A 19 40.72 -0.49 10.94
C ALA A 19 40.52 -0.95 12.41
N ALA A 20 40.53 -0.01 13.35
CA ALA A 20 40.26 -0.29 14.76
C ALA A 20 38.81 -0.75 14.98
N LEU A 21 37.85 -0.14 14.27
CA LEU A 21 36.44 -0.54 14.30
C LEU A 21 36.21 -1.91 13.66
N VAL A 22 36.85 -2.23 12.52
CA VAL A 22 36.79 -3.57 11.90
C VAL A 22 37.34 -4.63 12.86
N ALA A 23 38.44 -4.36 13.58
CA ALA A 23 38.96 -5.29 14.57
C ALA A 23 37.96 -5.60 15.70
N ARG A 24 37.09 -4.65 16.06
CA ARG A 24 36.03 -4.84 17.06
C ARG A 24 34.92 -5.80 16.60
N LEU A 25 34.79 -6.05 15.29
CA LEU A 25 33.87 -7.09 14.77
C LEU A 25 34.30 -8.51 15.17
N ALA A 26 35.52 -8.72 15.65
CA ALA A 26 35.96 -10.00 16.20
C ALA A 26 35.83 -10.08 17.75
N ALA A 27 35.26 -9.08 18.40
CA ALA A 27 35.15 -9.05 19.85
C ALA A 27 34.23 -10.17 20.39
N PRO A 28 34.53 -10.75 21.57
CA PRO A 28 33.70 -11.80 22.16
C PRO A 28 32.30 -11.30 22.53
N ASP A 29 32.18 -10.03 22.96
CA ASP A 29 30.91 -9.42 23.33
C ASP A 29 30.12 -8.97 22.08
N PRO A 30 28.90 -9.51 21.85
CA PRO A 30 28.05 -9.11 20.73
C PRO A 30 27.69 -7.61 20.75
N SER A 31 27.62 -6.99 21.93
CA SER A 31 27.32 -5.57 22.06
C SER A 31 28.43 -4.71 21.43
N VAL A 32 29.68 -5.12 21.62
CA VAL A 32 30.85 -4.43 21.04
C VAL A 32 30.86 -4.56 19.51
N ARG A 33 30.55 -5.76 19.00
CA ARG A 33 30.45 -6.01 17.55
C ARG A 33 29.31 -5.20 16.92
N ARG A 34 28.14 -5.18 17.57
CA ARG A 34 26.98 -4.40 17.12
C ARG A 34 27.26 -2.91 17.05
N ILE A 35 27.86 -2.33 18.11
CA ILE A 35 28.24 -0.91 18.12
C ILE A 35 29.29 -0.64 17.04
N ALA A 36 30.23 -1.55 16.80
CA ALA A 36 31.21 -1.40 15.73
C ALA A 36 30.53 -1.37 14.35
N LEU A 37 29.52 -2.20 14.07
CA LEU A 37 28.75 -2.12 12.81
C LEU A 37 28.07 -0.75 12.65
N TYR A 38 27.46 -0.23 13.71
CA TYR A 38 26.84 1.09 13.69
C TYR A 38 27.86 2.19 13.36
N GLU A 39 29.00 2.20 14.07
CA GLU A 39 30.05 3.21 13.88
C GLU A 39 30.74 3.09 12.51
N LEU A 40 30.90 1.88 11.98
CA LEU A 40 31.42 1.65 10.64
C LEU A 40 30.44 2.12 9.56
N ALA A 41 29.13 2.01 9.79
CA ALA A 41 28.12 2.46 8.84
C ALA A 41 28.16 3.99 8.64
N ASP A 42 28.46 4.75 9.70
CA ASP A 42 28.60 6.22 9.65
C ASP A 42 29.80 6.68 8.79
N LEU A 43 30.73 5.78 8.45
CA LEU A 43 31.84 6.07 7.55
C LEU A 43 31.43 6.07 6.07
N GLU A 44 30.29 5.44 5.74
CA GLU A 44 29.75 5.34 4.36
C GLU A 44 30.77 4.82 3.33
N ASP A 45 31.69 3.96 3.76
CA ASP A 45 32.77 3.42 2.92
C ASP A 45 32.36 2.08 2.26
N PRO A 46 32.29 2.01 0.91
CA PRO A 46 31.94 0.79 0.20
C PRO A 46 32.88 -0.40 0.47
N ASP A 47 34.14 -0.15 0.84
CA ASP A 47 35.11 -1.21 1.13
C ASP A 47 34.76 -1.99 2.42
N LEU A 48 33.85 -1.44 3.24
CA LEU A 48 33.34 -2.08 4.47
C LEU A 48 32.15 -3.00 4.22
N VAL A 49 31.50 -2.93 3.05
CA VAL A 49 30.32 -3.76 2.72
C VAL A 49 30.58 -5.26 2.91
N PRO A 50 31.72 -5.83 2.48
CA PRO A 50 32.01 -7.25 2.73
C PRO A 50 32.02 -7.62 4.22
N ALA A 51 32.44 -6.71 5.10
CA ALA A 51 32.42 -6.94 6.55
C ALA A 51 30.99 -6.96 7.11
N PHE A 52 30.11 -6.09 6.60
CA PHE A 52 28.70 -6.09 6.96
C PHE A 52 27.99 -7.34 6.46
N VAL A 53 28.27 -7.78 5.23
CA VAL A 53 27.74 -9.02 4.66
C VAL A 53 28.19 -10.24 5.47
N ALA A 54 29.47 -10.31 5.84
CA ALA A 54 29.98 -11.38 6.69
C ALA A 54 29.31 -11.37 8.07
N ALA A 55 29.14 -10.21 8.70
CA ALA A 55 28.44 -10.09 9.99
C ALA A 55 26.97 -10.53 9.89
N LEU A 56 26.28 -10.22 8.78
CA LEU A 56 24.91 -10.67 8.55
C LEU A 56 24.81 -12.19 8.41
N HIS A 57 25.79 -12.85 7.79
CA HIS A 57 25.73 -14.28 7.51
C HIS A 57 26.27 -15.14 8.66
N ASP A 58 27.40 -14.74 9.25
CA ASP A 58 28.22 -15.62 10.07
C ASP A 58 28.13 -15.31 11.58
N ASP A 59 27.62 -14.15 11.99
CA ASP A 59 27.64 -13.78 13.41
C ASP A 59 26.68 -14.66 14.24
N PRO A 60 27.14 -15.24 15.37
CA PRO A 60 26.30 -16.10 16.20
C PRO A 60 25.16 -15.33 16.89
N SER A 61 25.30 -14.01 17.08
CA SER A 61 24.30 -13.18 17.76
C SER A 61 23.28 -12.63 16.78
N ALA A 62 21.99 -12.90 17.05
CA ALA A 62 20.88 -12.32 16.29
C ALA A 62 20.91 -10.78 16.32
N ASP A 63 21.29 -10.17 17.44
CA ASP A 63 21.38 -8.70 17.55
C ASP A 63 22.41 -8.10 16.59
N VAL A 64 23.52 -8.81 16.34
CA VAL A 64 24.57 -8.36 15.42
C VAL A 64 24.13 -8.58 13.97
N ARG A 65 23.52 -9.73 13.64
CA ARG A 65 22.96 -9.99 12.31
C ARG A 65 21.83 -9.00 11.97
N HIS A 66 20.98 -8.69 12.94
CA HIS A 66 19.91 -7.69 12.81
C HIS A 66 20.51 -6.30 12.48
N GLU A 67 21.52 -5.87 13.22
CA GLU A 67 22.21 -4.62 12.96
C GLU A 67 22.85 -4.63 11.57
N ALA A 68 23.54 -5.71 11.21
CA ALA A 68 24.15 -5.89 9.89
C ALA A 68 23.13 -5.76 8.75
N ALA A 69 21.96 -6.41 8.86
CA ALA A 69 20.86 -6.28 7.90
C ALA A 69 20.41 -4.82 7.77
N ARG A 70 20.27 -4.11 8.89
CA ARG A 70 19.86 -2.70 8.91
C ARG A 70 20.86 -1.80 8.18
N VAL A 71 22.16 -1.91 8.48
CA VAL A 71 23.19 -1.08 7.81
C VAL A 71 23.27 -1.41 6.32
N LEU A 72 23.14 -2.68 5.96
CA LEU A 72 23.16 -3.12 4.56
C LEU A 72 22.00 -2.55 3.74
N GLY A 73 20.89 -2.12 4.37
CA GLY A 73 19.79 -1.45 3.68
C GLY A 73 20.16 -0.13 2.99
N ALA A 74 21.30 0.48 3.33
CA ALA A 74 21.82 1.67 2.63
C ALA A 74 22.55 1.34 1.32
N TRP A 75 22.74 0.05 1.00
CA TRP A 75 23.57 -0.42 -0.10
C TRP A 75 22.76 -1.31 -1.05
N GLU A 76 22.80 -1.00 -2.35
CA GLU A 76 21.96 -1.68 -3.36
C GLU A 76 22.77 -2.53 -4.35
N GLN A 77 24.02 -2.86 -3.99
CA GLN A 77 24.89 -3.69 -4.82
C GLN A 77 24.31 -5.13 -4.91
N PRO A 78 24.45 -5.83 -6.04
CA PRO A 78 23.78 -7.14 -6.23
C PRO A 78 24.10 -8.19 -5.17
N ASP A 79 25.32 -8.21 -4.65
CA ASP A 79 25.77 -9.08 -3.58
C ASP A 79 25.15 -8.72 -2.22
N VAL A 80 24.96 -7.43 -1.93
CA VAL A 80 24.22 -6.96 -0.75
C VAL A 80 22.75 -7.36 -0.81
N VAL A 81 22.09 -7.11 -1.95
CA VAL A 81 20.68 -7.48 -2.14
C VAL A 81 20.51 -9.00 -1.98
N ASP A 82 21.43 -9.80 -2.52
CA ASP A 82 21.42 -11.25 -2.37
C ASP A 82 21.68 -11.69 -0.92
N ALA A 83 22.56 -11.00 -0.19
CA ALA A 83 22.79 -11.25 1.24
C ALA A 83 21.55 -10.94 2.09
N LEU A 84 20.88 -9.81 1.83
CA LEU A 84 19.60 -9.48 2.47
C LEU A 84 18.51 -10.49 2.12
N CYS A 85 18.47 -10.99 0.88
CA CYS A 85 17.55 -12.06 0.51
C CYS A 85 17.84 -13.37 1.28
N ARG A 86 19.11 -13.74 1.48
CA ARG A 86 19.48 -14.88 2.34
C ARG A 86 19.02 -14.67 3.78
N ALA A 87 19.13 -13.46 4.31
CA ALA A 87 18.70 -13.13 5.67
C ALA A 87 17.17 -13.24 5.88
N LEU A 88 16.37 -13.31 4.82
CA LEU A 88 14.95 -13.70 4.92
C LEU A 88 14.74 -15.15 5.39
N LEU A 89 15.81 -15.97 5.42
CA LEU A 89 15.80 -17.34 5.95
C LEU A 89 16.40 -17.43 7.36
N ASP A 90 16.73 -16.30 7.99
CA ASP A 90 17.33 -16.30 9.33
C ASP A 90 16.40 -16.97 10.36
N PRO A 91 16.92 -17.78 11.30
CA PRO A 91 16.10 -18.37 12.36
C PRO A 91 15.47 -17.32 13.28
N ASP A 92 16.06 -16.12 13.39
CA ASP A 92 15.56 -15.04 14.22
C ASP A 92 14.55 -14.15 13.46
N ASP A 93 13.39 -13.94 14.08
CA ASP A 93 12.29 -13.19 13.48
C ASP A 93 12.62 -11.71 13.25
N ALA A 94 13.42 -11.09 14.14
CA ALA A 94 13.80 -9.69 14.01
C ALA A 94 14.80 -9.50 12.86
N VAL A 95 15.75 -10.41 12.69
CA VAL A 95 16.68 -10.39 11.54
C VAL A 95 15.90 -10.51 10.23
N ARG A 96 14.97 -11.47 10.14
CA ARG A 96 14.11 -11.64 8.95
C ARG A 96 13.27 -10.40 8.64
N ALA A 97 12.67 -9.81 9.66
CA ALA A 97 11.84 -8.61 9.52
C ALA A 97 12.66 -7.40 9.04
N THR A 98 13.85 -7.21 9.60
CA THR A 98 14.75 -6.13 9.20
C THR A 98 15.27 -6.33 7.78
N ALA A 99 15.65 -7.56 7.40
CA ALA A 99 16.02 -7.85 6.02
C ALA A 99 14.88 -7.56 5.03
N ALA A 100 13.64 -7.97 5.36
CA ALA A 100 12.47 -7.66 4.53
C ALA A 100 12.20 -6.15 4.42
N GLN A 101 12.39 -5.40 5.51
CA GLN A 101 12.26 -3.95 5.51
C GLN A 101 13.30 -3.30 4.61
N SER A 102 14.58 -3.67 4.75
CA SER A 102 15.68 -3.15 3.92
C SER A 102 15.46 -3.44 2.43
N LEU A 103 14.99 -4.65 2.07
CA LEU A 103 14.67 -4.99 0.68
C LEU A 103 13.48 -4.18 0.12
N SER A 104 12.58 -3.68 0.98
CA SER A 104 11.47 -2.81 0.56
C SER A 104 11.87 -1.35 0.38
N GLU A 105 13.06 -0.96 0.82
CA GLU A 105 13.56 0.41 0.70
C GLU A 105 14.47 0.63 -0.52
N LEU A 106 14.75 -0.45 -1.26
CA LEU A 106 15.52 -0.44 -2.50
C LEU A 106 14.90 0.49 -3.55
N LYS A 107 15.73 1.21 -4.29
CA LYS A 107 15.33 2.19 -5.31
C LYS A 107 15.99 1.95 -6.66
N ASP A 108 17.10 1.23 -6.69
CA ASP A 108 17.81 0.87 -7.91
C ASP A 108 17.11 -0.31 -8.61
N ALA A 109 16.66 -0.06 -9.83
CA ALA A 109 16.06 -1.08 -10.69
C ALA A 109 17.01 -2.27 -10.97
N ALA A 110 18.33 -2.09 -10.85
CA ALA A 110 19.31 -3.16 -10.96
C ALA A 110 19.16 -4.25 -9.87
N SER A 111 18.49 -3.94 -8.76
CA SER A 111 18.14 -4.90 -7.69
C SER A 111 17.04 -5.89 -8.11
N GLY A 112 16.20 -5.52 -9.07
CA GLY A 112 15.05 -6.31 -9.53
C GLY A 112 15.41 -7.73 -10.00
N PRO A 113 16.41 -7.90 -10.89
CA PRO A 113 16.88 -9.21 -11.32
C PRO A 113 17.42 -10.11 -10.18
N VAL A 114 17.91 -9.52 -9.09
CA VAL A 114 18.36 -10.28 -7.91
C VAL A 114 17.13 -10.78 -7.15
N LEU A 115 16.22 -9.87 -6.77
CA LEU A 115 14.97 -10.20 -6.10
C LEU A 115 14.15 -11.25 -6.87
N ARG A 116 14.05 -11.12 -8.20
CA ARG A 116 13.30 -12.07 -9.05
C ARG A 116 13.73 -13.52 -8.89
N ARG A 117 15.02 -13.78 -8.64
CA ARG A 117 15.55 -15.16 -8.44
C ARG A 117 15.01 -15.80 -7.15
N TRP A 118 14.58 -14.97 -6.20
CA TRP A 118 14.05 -15.39 -4.91
C TRP A 118 12.52 -15.48 -4.87
N ALA A 119 11.82 -15.11 -5.95
CA ALA A 119 10.36 -15.10 -5.99
C ALA A 119 9.73 -16.50 -5.93
N ASP A 120 10.46 -17.53 -6.40
CA ASP A 120 9.99 -18.92 -6.51
C ASP A 120 10.39 -19.78 -5.30
N ARG A 121 10.83 -19.14 -4.20
CA ARG A 121 11.27 -19.82 -2.97
C ARG A 121 10.10 -20.51 -2.25
N PRO A 122 10.32 -21.67 -1.60
CA PRO A 122 9.25 -22.41 -0.92
C PRO A 122 8.72 -21.71 0.33
N GLU A 123 9.48 -20.81 0.94
CA GLU A 123 9.09 -20.11 2.17
C GLU A 123 8.12 -18.93 1.87
N PRO A 124 6.89 -18.92 2.41
CA PRO A 124 5.93 -17.85 2.13
C PRO A 124 6.40 -16.46 2.55
N PHE A 125 7.12 -16.38 3.67
CA PHE A 125 7.71 -15.12 4.14
C PHE A 125 8.68 -14.52 3.12
N VAL A 126 9.53 -15.36 2.52
CA VAL A 126 10.50 -14.95 1.49
C VAL A 126 9.76 -14.44 0.25
N ARG A 127 8.79 -15.20 -0.27
CA ARG A 127 7.99 -14.78 -1.44
C ARG A 127 7.31 -13.44 -1.21
N GLY A 128 6.66 -13.26 -0.06
CA GLY A 128 5.99 -12.01 0.28
C GLY A 128 6.96 -10.82 0.36
N ALA A 129 8.09 -10.96 1.04
CA ALA A 129 9.11 -9.91 1.14
C ALA A 129 9.70 -9.55 -0.23
N VAL A 130 9.98 -10.55 -1.07
CA VAL A 130 10.51 -10.36 -2.42
C VAL A 130 9.50 -9.65 -3.33
N LEU A 131 8.23 -10.08 -3.33
CA LEU A 131 7.17 -9.41 -4.10
C LEU A 131 7.01 -7.95 -3.68
N ARG A 132 7.09 -7.66 -2.37
CA ARG A 132 7.08 -6.28 -1.87
C ARG A 132 8.25 -5.46 -2.40
N GLY A 133 9.48 -5.96 -2.33
CA GLY A 133 10.65 -5.27 -2.88
C GLY A 133 10.52 -5.03 -4.39
N LEU A 134 10.06 -6.04 -5.13
CA LEU A 134 9.81 -5.92 -6.58
C LEU A 134 8.76 -4.87 -6.92
N ARG A 135 7.71 -4.72 -6.08
CA ARG A 135 6.70 -3.67 -6.22
C ARG A 135 7.30 -2.27 -6.07
N GLU A 136 8.13 -2.05 -5.06
CA GLU A 136 8.77 -0.75 -4.80
C GLU A 136 9.71 -0.34 -5.94
N LEU A 137 10.41 -1.33 -6.50
CA LEU A 137 11.25 -1.16 -7.69
C LEU A 137 10.47 -1.03 -9.00
N ARG A 138 9.15 -1.29 -8.98
CA ARG A 138 8.30 -1.22 -10.18
C ARG A 138 8.78 -2.17 -11.28
N PHE A 139 9.33 -3.32 -10.88
CA PHE A 139 10.06 -4.22 -11.77
C PHE A 139 9.09 -4.99 -12.67
N ALA A 140 9.16 -4.75 -13.99
CA ALA A 140 8.22 -5.31 -14.95
C ALA A 140 8.21 -6.85 -14.96
N ASP A 141 9.38 -7.50 -14.86
CA ASP A 141 9.45 -8.97 -14.88
C ASP A 141 8.95 -9.62 -13.57
N ALA A 142 8.46 -8.82 -12.62
CA ALA A 142 7.70 -9.31 -11.46
C ALA A 142 6.27 -9.70 -11.81
N PHE A 143 5.79 -9.38 -13.02
CA PHE A 143 4.43 -9.70 -13.45
C PHE A 143 4.11 -11.19 -13.36
N GLU A 144 4.90 -12.06 -14.01
CA GLU A 144 4.61 -13.50 -14.04
C GLU A 144 4.68 -14.13 -12.64
N PRO A 145 5.72 -13.88 -11.81
CA PRO A 145 5.71 -14.35 -10.42
C PRO A 145 4.51 -13.88 -9.61
N ALA A 146 4.09 -12.64 -9.78
CA ALA A 146 2.92 -12.12 -9.08
C ALA A 146 1.63 -12.77 -9.58
N LEU A 147 1.52 -13.07 -10.87
CA LEU A 147 0.36 -13.78 -11.42
C LEU A 147 0.25 -15.20 -10.83
N ASP A 148 1.35 -15.94 -10.80
CA ASP A 148 1.39 -17.28 -10.20
C ASP A 148 1.09 -17.24 -8.69
N ALA A 149 1.61 -16.22 -8.00
CA ALA A 149 1.41 -16.02 -6.56
C ALA A 149 -0.02 -15.63 -6.16
N LEU A 150 -0.92 -15.34 -7.11
CA LEU A 150 -2.35 -15.16 -6.81
C LEU A 150 -3.02 -16.46 -6.32
N ASP A 151 -2.45 -17.63 -6.61
CA ASP A 151 -2.97 -18.93 -6.14
C ASP A 151 -2.13 -19.51 -4.99
N ASP A 152 -1.30 -18.69 -4.34
CA ASP A 152 -0.47 -19.12 -3.21
C ASP A 152 -1.31 -19.59 -2.01
N ALA A 153 -0.84 -20.61 -1.30
CA ALA A 153 -1.51 -21.10 -0.10
C ALA A 153 -1.59 -20.03 1.01
N ALA A 154 -0.58 -19.16 1.12
CA ALA A 154 -0.51 -18.12 2.13
C ALA A 154 -1.21 -16.83 1.67
N ALA A 155 -2.20 -16.37 2.44
CA ALA A 155 -2.94 -15.13 2.15
C ALA A 155 -2.02 -13.90 2.06
N ALA A 156 -0.97 -13.83 2.89
CA ALA A 156 0.01 -12.75 2.85
C ALA A 156 0.73 -12.65 1.49
N VAL A 157 1.05 -13.79 0.86
CA VAL A 157 1.70 -13.82 -0.46
C VAL A 157 0.72 -13.38 -1.54
N ARG A 158 -0.53 -13.87 -1.50
CA ARG A 158 -1.59 -13.44 -2.43
C ARG A 158 -1.86 -11.93 -2.36
N SER A 159 -1.87 -11.35 -1.16
CA SER A 159 -2.01 -9.89 -0.99
C SER A 159 -0.86 -9.10 -1.63
N GLU A 160 0.39 -9.54 -1.46
CA GLU A 160 1.54 -8.87 -2.09
C GLU A 160 1.52 -9.03 -3.61
N ALA A 161 1.11 -10.20 -4.11
CA ALA A 161 0.90 -10.45 -5.53
C ALA A 161 -0.15 -9.50 -6.13
N VAL A 162 -1.30 -9.34 -5.48
CA VAL A 162 -2.32 -8.35 -5.87
C VAL A 162 -1.73 -6.94 -5.89
N ALA A 163 -0.92 -6.57 -4.89
CA ALA A 163 -0.31 -5.24 -4.82
C ALA A 163 0.69 -4.99 -5.97
N VAL A 164 1.52 -5.98 -6.33
CA VAL A 164 2.41 -5.92 -7.49
C VAL A 164 1.61 -5.70 -8.77
N LEU A 165 0.60 -6.53 -9.03
CA LEU A 165 -0.20 -6.45 -10.25
C LEU A 165 -1.01 -5.14 -10.35
N GLY A 166 -1.59 -4.70 -9.23
CA GLY A 166 -2.32 -3.42 -9.14
C GLY A 166 -1.43 -2.19 -9.36
N TRP A 167 -0.13 -2.30 -9.05
CA TRP A 167 0.85 -1.26 -9.31
C TRP A 167 1.33 -1.28 -10.77
N LEU A 168 1.65 -2.46 -11.32
CA LEU A 168 2.07 -2.64 -12.72
C LEU A 168 0.96 -2.26 -13.71
N ARG A 169 -0.30 -2.48 -13.35
CA ARG A 169 -1.50 -2.08 -14.11
C ARG A 169 -1.56 -2.63 -15.54
N GLU A 170 -1.02 -3.83 -15.73
CA GLU A 170 -1.14 -4.50 -17.02
C GLU A 170 -2.58 -5.04 -17.21
N PRO A 171 -3.26 -4.76 -18.34
CA PRO A 171 -4.65 -5.19 -18.56
C PRO A 171 -4.88 -6.70 -18.41
N ARG A 172 -3.87 -7.53 -18.72
CA ARG A 172 -3.94 -8.99 -18.56
C ARG A 172 -4.09 -9.45 -17.10
N ALA A 173 -3.81 -8.60 -16.11
CA ALA A 173 -4.07 -8.90 -14.70
C ALA A 173 -5.54 -8.68 -14.29
N LEU A 174 -6.36 -7.98 -15.08
CA LEU A 174 -7.71 -7.60 -14.67
C LEU A 174 -8.61 -8.81 -14.41
N ALA A 175 -8.62 -9.81 -15.29
CA ALA A 175 -9.44 -11.01 -15.10
C ALA A 175 -8.97 -11.85 -13.89
N PRO A 176 -7.67 -12.14 -13.71
CA PRO A 176 -7.16 -12.77 -12.48
C PRO A 176 -7.50 -12.00 -11.20
N LEU A 177 -7.28 -10.68 -11.18
CA LEU A 177 -7.60 -9.83 -10.02
C LEU A 177 -9.10 -9.77 -9.74
N ALA A 178 -9.95 -9.75 -10.78
CA ALA A 178 -11.40 -9.80 -10.64
C ALA A 178 -11.87 -11.12 -10.00
N ARG A 179 -11.25 -12.25 -10.37
CA ARG A 179 -11.50 -13.54 -9.71
C ARG A 179 -11.08 -13.50 -8.23
N VAL A 180 -9.90 -12.97 -7.92
CA VAL A 180 -9.43 -12.86 -6.53
C VAL A 180 -10.35 -11.96 -5.71
N ALA A 181 -10.84 -10.86 -6.28
CA ALA A 181 -11.78 -9.95 -5.63
C ALA A 181 -13.09 -10.62 -5.20
N THR A 182 -13.52 -11.69 -5.87
CA THR A 182 -14.77 -12.41 -5.55
C THR A 182 -14.55 -13.70 -4.78
N ASP A 183 -13.52 -14.47 -5.13
CA ASP A 183 -13.44 -15.89 -4.77
C ASP A 183 -12.42 -16.17 -3.66
N ASP A 184 -11.52 -15.24 -3.34
CA ASP A 184 -10.47 -15.48 -2.34
C ASP A 184 -11.09 -15.78 -0.95
N PRO A 185 -10.65 -16.82 -0.24
CA PRO A 185 -11.19 -17.13 1.09
C PRO A 185 -10.92 -16.02 2.12
N ASP A 186 -9.81 -15.29 1.97
CA ASP A 186 -9.38 -14.25 2.88
C ASP A 186 -10.02 -12.90 2.50
N ALA A 187 -10.69 -12.26 3.47
CA ALA A 187 -11.41 -11.02 3.21
C ALA A 187 -10.48 -9.83 2.92
N GLU A 188 -9.28 -9.82 3.50
CA GLU A 188 -8.30 -8.76 3.24
C GLU A 188 -7.74 -8.91 1.83
N VAL A 189 -7.45 -10.12 1.37
CA VAL A 189 -7.03 -10.36 -0.02
C VAL A 189 -8.12 -9.91 -1.00
N ARG A 190 -9.40 -10.26 -0.76
CA ARG A 190 -10.52 -9.77 -1.57
C ARG A 190 -10.57 -8.24 -1.59
N ARG A 191 -10.48 -7.59 -0.43
CA ARG A 191 -10.50 -6.13 -0.31
C ARG A 191 -9.38 -5.47 -1.12
N VAL A 192 -8.15 -5.95 -0.99
CA VAL A 192 -7.01 -5.40 -1.74
C VAL A 192 -7.20 -5.63 -3.24
N ALA A 193 -7.74 -6.77 -3.66
CA ALA A 193 -8.01 -7.06 -5.07
C ALA A 193 -9.11 -6.16 -5.66
N VAL A 194 -10.17 -5.88 -4.91
CA VAL A 194 -11.22 -4.92 -5.27
C VAL A 194 -10.63 -3.53 -5.54
N GLY A 195 -9.73 -3.05 -4.68
CA GLY A 195 -9.03 -1.78 -4.92
C GLY A 195 -8.08 -1.85 -6.12
N ALA A 196 -7.37 -2.98 -6.28
CA ALA A 196 -6.41 -3.19 -7.36
C ALA A 196 -7.04 -3.18 -8.75
N VAL A 197 -8.24 -3.74 -8.94
CA VAL A 197 -8.94 -3.66 -10.25
C VAL A 197 -9.39 -2.25 -10.63
N GLY A 198 -9.24 -1.27 -9.74
CA GLY A 198 -9.59 0.13 -9.99
C GLY A 198 -8.74 0.85 -11.05
N PHE A 199 -7.81 0.19 -11.75
CA PHE A 199 -7.16 0.71 -12.96
C PHE A 199 -7.85 0.26 -14.26
N ALA A 200 -8.88 -0.58 -14.18
CA ALA A 200 -9.62 -1.06 -15.33
C ALA A 200 -10.18 0.10 -16.18
N PRO A 201 -10.25 -0.06 -17.51
CA PRO A 201 -10.96 0.91 -18.34
C PRO A 201 -12.46 0.94 -17.98
N PRO A 202 -13.13 2.09 -18.09
CA PRO A 202 -14.58 2.16 -17.90
C PRO A 202 -15.30 1.18 -18.83
N GLY A 203 -16.27 0.44 -18.27
CA GLY A 203 -17.06 -0.54 -19.04
C GLY A 203 -16.44 -1.93 -19.15
N ASP A 204 -15.32 -2.21 -18.48
CA ASP A 204 -14.82 -3.59 -18.35
C ASP A 204 -15.87 -4.47 -17.64
N ALA A 205 -16.42 -5.44 -18.37
CA ALA A 205 -17.55 -6.24 -17.90
C ALA A 205 -17.15 -7.21 -16.78
N ALA A 206 -15.94 -7.78 -16.82
CA ALA A 206 -15.47 -8.71 -15.81
C ALA A 206 -15.23 -7.99 -14.49
N VAL A 207 -14.56 -6.84 -14.54
CA VAL A 207 -14.33 -6.00 -13.37
C VAL A 207 -15.64 -5.45 -12.80
N SER A 208 -16.56 -4.99 -13.65
CA SER A 208 -17.87 -4.52 -13.20
C SER A 208 -18.65 -5.62 -12.48
N ALA A 209 -18.67 -6.84 -13.02
CA ALA A 209 -19.35 -7.98 -12.38
C ALA A 209 -18.71 -8.33 -11.02
N ALA A 210 -17.38 -8.36 -10.95
CA ALA A 210 -16.65 -8.64 -9.71
C ALA A 210 -16.92 -7.58 -8.63
N LEU A 211 -16.89 -6.29 -8.99
CA LEU A 211 -17.17 -5.20 -8.04
C LEU A 211 -18.62 -5.23 -7.53
N LEU A 212 -19.59 -5.58 -8.39
CA LEU A 212 -20.98 -5.74 -7.98
C LEU A 212 -21.20 -6.93 -7.04
N ALA A 213 -20.45 -8.02 -7.23
CA ALA A 213 -20.44 -9.14 -6.30
C ALA A 213 -19.79 -8.74 -4.96
N ALA A 214 -18.65 -8.05 -5.00
CA ALA A 214 -17.93 -7.56 -3.82
C ALA A 214 -18.74 -6.53 -3.01
N LEU A 215 -19.64 -5.77 -3.64
CA LEU A 215 -20.59 -4.88 -2.95
C LEU A 215 -21.58 -5.65 -2.05
N ARG A 216 -21.69 -6.97 -2.23
CA ARG A 216 -22.52 -7.88 -1.40
C ARG A 216 -21.67 -8.81 -0.54
N ASP A 217 -20.38 -8.53 -0.38
CA ASP A 217 -19.48 -9.35 0.42
C ASP A 217 -19.91 -9.41 1.90
N ARG A 218 -19.59 -10.53 2.56
CA ARG A 218 -19.84 -10.71 4.00
C ARG A 218 -19.08 -9.68 4.86
N GLU A 219 -17.90 -9.26 4.42
CA GLU A 219 -17.04 -8.35 5.15
C GLU A 219 -17.29 -6.90 4.70
N TRP A 220 -17.53 -6.01 5.65
CA TRP A 220 -17.97 -4.64 5.34
C TRP A 220 -16.86 -3.81 4.70
N GLN A 221 -15.59 -4.07 5.01
CA GLN A 221 -14.45 -3.39 4.37
C GLN A 221 -14.35 -3.73 2.88
N VAL A 222 -14.74 -4.95 2.47
CA VAL A 222 -14.79 -5.35 1.06
C VAL A 222 -15.92 -4.59 0.35
N ARG A 223 -17.11 -4.50 0.98
CA ARG A 223 -18.24 -3.71 0.45
C ARG A 223 -17.91 -2.22 0.33
N GLU A 224 -17.22 -1.66 1.33
CA GLU A 224 -16.75 -0.27 1.31
C GLU A 224 -15.83 -0.01 0.11
N GLU A 225 -14.80 -0.83 -0.06
CA GLU A 225 -13.83 -0.72 -1.15
C GLU A 225 -14.52 -0.93 -2.52
N ALA A 226 -15.50 -1.83 -2.59
CA ALA A 226 -16.28 -2.09 -3.80
C ALA A 226 -17.10 -0.86 -4.20
N ALA A 227 -17.82 -0.24 -3.24
CA ALA A 227 -18.56 0.99 -3.49
C ALA A 227 -17.62 2.11 -3.98
N ALA A 228 -16.48 2.29 -3.33
CA ALA A 228 -15.48 3.29 -3.72
C ALA A 228 -14.96 3.06 -5.15
N THR A 229 -14.66 1.80 -5.49
CA THR A 229 -14.10 1.44 -6.80
C THR A 229 -15.15 1.53 -7.92
N LEU A 230 -16.40 1.13 -7.66
CA LEU A 230 -17.53 1.31 -8.59
C LEU A 230 -17.72 2.79 -8.97
N GLY A 231 -17.65 3.69 -7.98
CA GLY A 231 -17.75 5.13 -8.20
C GLY A 231 -16.55 5.69 -8.97
N LYS A 232 -15.33 5.27 -8.62
CA LYS A 232 -14.08 5.64 -9.33
C LYS A 232 -14.13 5.27 -10.82
N LEU A 233 -14.58 4.06 -11.13
CA LEU A 233 -14.70 3.56 -12.50
C LEU A 233 -15.97 4.02 -13.22
N ARG A 234 -16.88 4.70 -12.50
CA ARG A 234 -18.19 5.14 -12.99
C ARG A 234 -18.98 4.01 -13.66
N VAL A 235 -19.11 2.88 -12.98
CA VAL A 235 -19.84 1.71 -13.50
C VAL A 235 -21.33 2.04 -13.63
N ALA A 236 -21.78 2.37 -14.84
CA ALA A 236 -23.11 2.95 -15.10
C ALA A 236 -24.29 2.12 -14.54
N HIS A 237 -24.19 0.79 -14.60
CA HIS A 237 -25.25 -0.12 -14.12
C HIS A 237 -25.14 -0.44 -12.61
N ALA A 238 -24.26 0.26 -11.87
CA ALA A 238 -24.12 0.10 -10.43
C ALA A 238 -25.09 0.96 -9.60
N ARG A 239 -25.92 1.80 -10.22
CA ARG A 239 -26.88 2.68 -9.52
C ARG A 239 -27.71 1.91 -8.49
N GLU A 240 -28.49 0.93 -8.93
CA GLU A 240 -29.42 0.21 -8.05
C GLU A 240 -28.70 -0.57 -6.93
N PRO A 241 -27.61 -1.31 -7.22
CA PRO A 241 -26.77 -1.90 -6.17
C PRO A 241 -26.22 -0.89 -5.16
N LEU A 242 -25.77 0.29 -5.60
CA LEU A 242 -25.27 1.34 -4.71
C LEU A 242 -26.38 2.01 -3.92
N VAL A 243 -27.58 2.20 -4.50
CA VAL A 243 -28.75 2.68 -3.76
C VAL A 243 -29.11 1.71 -2.64
N ALA A 244 -29.09 0.39 -2.89
CA ALA A 244 -29.30 -0.61 -1.84
C ALA A 244 -28.22 -0.54 -0.74
N ALA A 245 -26.96 -0.24 -1.10
CA ALA A 245 -25.87 -0.09 -0.14
C ALA A 245 -25.97 1.18 0.73
N LEU A 246 -26.88 2.12 0.45
CA LEU A 246 -27.17 3.24 1.35
C LEU A 246 -27.81 2.80 2.68
N ASP A 247 -28.39 1.60 2.71
CA ASP A 247 -29.03 1.00 3.88
C ASP A 247 -28.12 -0.02 4.61
N ASP A 248 -26.86 -0.17 4.21
CA ASP A 248 -25.90 -1.14 4.78
C ASP A 248 -25.75 -1.00 6.31
N ASP A 249 -25.55 -2.08 7.06
CA ASP A 249 -25.37 -2.00 8.52
C ASP A 249 -24.20 -1.10 8.97
N TYR A 250 -23.18 -0.94 8.11
CA TYR A 250 -21.99 -0.16 8.41
C TYR A 250 -22.04 1.21 7.74
N TRP A 251 -21.89 2.26 8.56
CA TRP A 251 -21.98 3.65 8.08
C TRP A 251 -20.90 4.00 7.05
N GLN A 252 -19.72 3.36 7.11
CA GLN A 252 -18.64 3.55 6.14
C GLN A 252 -19.09 3.14 4.74
N VAL A 253 -19.79 2.00 4.61
CA VAL A 253 -20.33 1.52 3.34
C VAL A 253 -21.37 2.50 2.81
N ARG A 254 -22.30 2.98 3.67
CA ARG A 254 -23.30 3.98 3.29
C ARG A 254 -22.68 5.26 2.72
N VAL A 255 -21.63 5.77 3.39
CA VAL A 255 -20.91 6.98 2.96
C VAL A 255 -20.24 6.75 1.60
N ARG A 256 -19.57 5.61 1.40
CA ARG A 256 -18.97 5.30 0.09
C ARG A 256 -20.02 5.10 -1.00
N ALA A 257 -21.15 4.48 -0.69
CA ALA A 257 -22.25 4.32 -1.62
C ALA A 257 -22.81 5.68 -2.07
N ALA A 258 -23.05 6.61 -1.14
CA ALA A 258 -23.50 7.97 -1.46
C ALA A 258 -22.48 8.70 -2.34
N ARG A 259 -21.18 8.64 -2.00
CA ARG A 259 -20.10 9.20 -2.81
C ARG A 259 -20.08 8.63 -4.22
N ALA A 260 -20.19 7.32 -4.34
CA ALA A 260 -20.16 6.61 -5.61
C ALA A 260 -21.35 6.98 -6.50
N LEU A 261 -22.55 7.14 -5.94
CA LEU A 261 -23.74 7.62 -6.66
C LEU A 261 -23.52 9.04 -7.22
N GLY A 262 -22.93 9.94 -6.44
CA GLY A 262 -22.51 11.26 -6.94
C GLY A 262 -21.53 11.17 -8.12
N GLN A 263 -20.52 10.31 -7.99
CA GLN A 263 -19.51 10.11 -9.04
C GLN A 263 -20.07 9.51 -10.33
N LEU A 264 -21.11 8.68 -10.24
CA LEU A 264 -21.84 8.13 -11.38
C LEU A 264 -22.61 9.19 -12.16
N ARG A 265 -23.09 10.24 -11.47
CA ARG A 265 -23.92 11.31 -12.05
C ARG A 265 -25.21 10.81 -12.71
N ASP A 266 -25.77 9.71 -12.21
CA ASP A 266 -27.11 9.25 -12.62
C ASP A 266 -28.16 9.92 -11.73
N ALA A 267 -28.78 10.98 -12.25
CA ALA A 267 -29.78 11.79 -11.56
C ALA A 267 -30.93 10.97 -10.95
N ALA A 268 -31.23 9.78 -11.49
CA ALA A 268 -32.26 8.90 -10.92
C ALA A 268 -31.92 8.40 -9.50
N ALA A 269 -30.67 8.54 -9.04
CA ALA A 269 -30.28 8.26 -7.66
C ALA A 269 -30.65 9.40 -6.68
N ALA A 270 -30.96 10.60 -7.17
CA ALA A 270 -31.14 11.78 -6.34
C ALA A 270 -32.22 11.62 -5.25
N PRO A 271 -33.39 11.00 -5.50
CA PRO A 271 -34.38 10.78 -4.45
C PRO A 271 -33.85 9.92 -3.29
N ALA A 272 -33.11 8.85 -3.60
CA ALA A 272 -32.53 7.97 -2.58
C ALA A 272 -31.44 8.68 -1.77
N VAL A 273 -30.57 9.45 -2.44
CA VAL A 273 -29.53 10.23 -1.77
C VAL A 273 -30.13 11.37 -0.94
N ALA A 274 -31.20 12.03 -1.40
CA ALA A 274 -31.88 13.11 -0.68
C ALA A 274 -32.46 12.65 0.65
N ALA A 275 -32.97 11.42 0.74
CA ALA A 275 -33.46 10.84 2.00
C ALA A 275 -32.38 10.80 3.09
N LEU A 276 -31.10 10.71 2.72
CA LEU A 276 -29.98 10.67 3.65
C LEU A 276 -29.69 12.03 4.32
N LEU A 277 -30.22 13.15 3.80
CA LEU A 277 -30.11 14.47 4.44
C LEU A 277 -30.81 14.55 5.79
N ALA A 278 -31.69 13.61 6.13
CA ALA A 278 -32.32 13.52 7.45
C ALA A 278 -31.62 12.52 8.39
N HIS A 279 -30.52 11.87 7.96
CA HIS A 279 -29.92 10.77 8.70
C HIS A 279 -29.24 11.23 10.01
N ALA A 280 -29.22 10.39 11.04
CA ALA A 280 -28.65 10.73 12.34
C ALA A 280 -27.14 11.07 12.27
N ILE A 281 -26.39 10.35 11.44
CA ILE A 281 -24.94 10.50 11.26
C ILE A 281 -24.63 11.71 10.37
N SER A 282 -23.90 12.70 10.90
CA SER A 282 -23.59 13.93 10.14
C SER A 282 -22.66 13.72 8.95
N ASN A 283 -21.70 12.79 9.06
CA ASN A 283 -20.85 12.42 7.93
C ASN A 283 -21.66 11.94 6.72
N LEU A 284 -22.73 11.17 6.94
CA LEU A 284 -23.60 10.69 5.87
C LEU A 284 -24.45 11.81 5.28
N ARG A 285 -25.00 12.71 6.11
CA ARG A 285 -25.71 13.90 5.62
C ARG A 285 -24.82 14.81 4.75
N LYS A 286 -23.58 15.02 5.20
CA LYS A 286 -22.58 15.81 4.48
C LYS A 286 -22.28 15.18 3.12
N GLU A 287 -22.04 13.86 3.09
CA GLU A 287 -21.76 13.16 1.84
C GLU A 287 -22.96 13.16 0.90
N ALA A 288 -24.17 12.99 1.43
CA ALA A 288 -25.40 13.08 0.66
C ALA A 288 -25.57 14.45 -0.01
N ALA A 289 -25.30 15.55 0.72
CA ALA A 289 -25.33 16.88 0.13
C ALA A 289 -24.32 17.02 -1.03
N LEU A 290 -23.07 16.59 -0.84
CA LEU A 290 -22.05 16.62 -1.90
C LEU A 290 -22.47 15.79 -3.12
N ALA A 291 -22.97 14.57 -2.89
CA ALA A 291 -23.42 13.68 -3.95
C ALA A 291 -24.60 14.29 -4.74
N LEU A 292 -25.57 14.92 -4.09
CA LEU A 292 -26.68 15.61 -4.77
C LEU A 292 -26.21 16.76 -5.67
N GLY A 293 -25.18 17.49 -5.25
CA GLY A 293 -24.54 18.49 -6.09
C GLY A 293 -23.94 17.87 -7.37
N GLU A 294 -23.23 16.75 -7.23
CA GLU A 294 -22.66 16.01 -8.36
C GLU A 294 -23.72 15.36 -9.28
N LEU A 295 -24.85 14.93 -8.71
CA LEU A 295 -26.02 14.42 -9.45
C LEU A 295 -26.75 15.52 -10.23
N SER A 296 -26.67 16.76 -9.76
CA SER A 296 -27.20 17.96 -10.44
C SER A 296 -28.70 17.89 -10.79
N ASP A 297 -29.52 17.19 -9.98
CA ASP A 297 -30.98 17.13 -10.16
C ASP A 297 -31.68 18.27 -9.39
N PRO A 298 -32.37 19.21 -10.07
CA PRO A 298 -33.13 20.27 -9.42
C PRO A 298 -34.23 19.78 -8.46
N ALA A 299 -34.72 18.55 -8.62
CA ALA A 299 -35.69 17.96 -7.70
C ALA A 299 -35.15 17.79 -6.27
N ALA A 300 -33.83 17.82 -6.09
CA ALA A 300 -33.19 17.76 -4.78
C ALA A 300 -33.18 19.11 -4.03
N LEU A 301 -33.45 20.23 -4.70
CA LEU A 301 -33.36 21.57 -4.11
C LEU A 301 -34.23 21.77 -2.87
N PRO A 302 -35.49 21.30 -2.79
CA PRO A 302 -36.29 21.43 -1.57
C PRO A 302 -35.61 20.78 -0.36
N ALA A 303 -35.13 19.53 -0.51
CA ALA A 303 -34.46 18.81 0.58
C ALA A 303 -33.13 19.48 0.98
N LEU A 304 -32.40 20.03 0.00
CA LEU A 304 -31.17 20.80 0.28
C LEU A 304 -31.47 22.12 0.99
N HIS A 305 -32.54 22.83 0.64
CA HIS A 305 -32.92 24.06 1.34
C HIS A 305 -33.29 23.78 2.80
N ASP A 306 -34.02 22.69 3.07
CA ASP A 306 -34.33 22.28 4.45
C ASP A 306 -33.05 21.97 5.24
N ALA A 307 -32.04 21.39 4.59
CA ALA A 307 -30.75 21.07 5.19
C ALA A 307 -29.80 22.28 5.37
N LEU A 308 -30.18 23.50 4.95
CA LEU A 308 -29.39 24.71 5.24
C LEU A 308 -29.30 25.02 6.73
N GLU A 309 -30.28 24.58 7.50
CA GLU A 309 -30.36 24.74 8.96
C GLU A 309 -29.79 23.51 9.71
N ASP A 310 -29.04 22.63 9.03
CA ASP A 310 -28.46 21.46 9.68
C ASP A 310 -27.61 21.84 10.89
N ARG A 311 -27.68 21.04 11.95
CA ARG A 311 -26.90 21.21 13.19
C ARG A 311 -25.39 21.23 12.95
N ASP A 312 -24.89 20.50 11.95
CA ASP A 312 -23.48 20.36 11.66
C ASP A 312 -23.02 21.44 10.63
N PRO A 313 -22.03 22.29 10.97
CA PRO A 313 -21.52 23.32 10.07
C PRO A 313 -20.96 22.79 8.75
N GLU A 314 -20.35 21.60 8.74
CA GLU A 314 -19.80 21.00 7.52
C GLU A 314 -20.92 20.51 6.59
N VAL A 315 -22.04 20.05 7.15
CA VAL A 315 -23.25 19.73 6.36
C VAL A 315 -23.79 21.00 5.71
N ARG A 316 -23.98 22.09 6.48
CA ARG A 316 -24.46 23.37 5.91
C ARG A 316 -23.54 23.89 4.80
N LYS A 317 -22.23 23.72 4.94
CA LYS A 317 -21.24 24.08 3.92
C LYS A 317 -21.42 23.23 2.66
N ALA A 318 -21.54 21.90 2.80
CA ALA A 318 -21.76 20.98 1.68
C ALA A 318 -23.07 21.29 0.94
N VAL A 319 -24.16 21.54 1.68
CA VAL A 319 -25.47 21.91 1.13
C VAL A 319 -25.38 23.17 0.26
N ARG A 320 -24.71 24.24 0.73
CA ARG A 320 -24.50 25.46 -0.08
C ARG A 320 -23.71 25.21 -1.35
N ILE A 321 -22.72 24.30 -1.30
CA ILE A 321 -21.96 23.89 -2.48
C ILE A 321 -22.88 23.17 -3.48
N ALA A 322 -23.69 22.24 -3.00
CA ALA A 322 -24.60 21.45 -3.82
C ALA A 322 -25.67 22.32 -4.51
N ILE A 323 -26.30 23.25 -3.77
CA ILE A 323 -27.28 24.19 -4.34
C ILE A 323 -26.65 25.05 -5.45
N ARG A 324 -25.42 25.53 -5.24
CA ARG A 324 -24.69 26.29 -6.26
C ARG A 324 -24.42 25.44 -7.50
N GLN A 325 -23.93 24.21 -7.33
CA GLN A 325 -23.65 23.30 -8.44
C GLN A 325 -24.90 23.00 -9.27
N ILE A 326 -26.05 22.76 -8.63
CA ILE A 326 -27.33 22.54 -9.30
C ILE A 326 -27.78 23.82 -10.04
N GLY A 327 -27.61 25.00 -9.45
CA GLY A 327 -27.99 26.27 -10.06
C GLY A 327 -27.08 26.74 -11.21
N GLU A 328 -25.85 26.24 -11.29
CA GLU A 328 -24.88 26.50 -12.36
C GLU A 328 -24.95 25.45 -13.49
N ALA A 329 -25.74 24.37 -13.32
CA ALA A 329 -25.93 23.36 -14.35
C ALA A 329 -26.71 23.94 -15.55
N PRO A 330 -26.23 23.74 -16.80
CA PRO A 330 -26.78 24.37 -18.00
C PRO A 330 -28.16 23.88 -18.44
#